data_AF-A0AAQ3UPR7-F1
#
_entry.id   AF-A0AAQ3UPR7-F1
#
_cell.length_a   1.000
_cell.length_b   1.000
_cell.length_c   1.000
_cell.angle_alpha   90.00
_cell.angle_beta   90.00
_cell.angle_gamma   90.00
#
_symmetry.space_group_name_H-M   'P 1'
#
loop_
_entity.id
_entity.type
_entity.pdbx_description
1 polymer ?
#
loop_
_entity_poly.entity_id
_entity_poly.type
_entity_poly.pdbx_seq_one_letter_code
_entity_poly.pdbx_strand_id
1 'polypeptide(L)'
;MVEEVGWDSEKPGYAGLMEVANRLMIKGKSAMETEQAAVRVLQSLFPPLLLVLYKALLSPIANGQLAAMMLARATALSCQWLMGPCSVNSVTLPNGKSWSSGVFVEKCKYLEDSKCLGICINTCKLPTQAFFKDHMGVDLYMEPNFEDYSCQFNFGVSPPPLDADKALKEPCLDICTNARRRRELGRNSSPDELSCPQV
;
A
#
# COMPACT_ATOMS: atom_id res chain seq x y z
N MET A 1 12.52 -7.67 5.96
CA MET A 1 12.03 -6.68 6.95
C MET A 1 13.12 -6.29 7.96
N VAL A 2 13.72 -7.25 8.69
CA VAL A 2 14.77 -6.97 9.69
C VAL A 2 15.96 -6.20 9.12
N GLU A 3 16.43 -6.61 7.93
CA GLU A 3 17.56 -5.99 7.24
C GLU A 3 17.29 -4.53 6.83
N GLU A 4 16.03 -4.20 6.53
CA GLU A 4 15.61 -2.85 6.10
C GLU A 4 15.31 -1.92 7.27
N VAL A 5 14.77 -2.45 8.37
CA VAL A 5 14.35 -1.66 9.53
C VAL A 5 15.46 -1.61 10.61
N GLY A 6 16.48 -2.46 10.45
CA GLY A 6 17.59 -2.68 11.38
C GLY A 6 17.13 -3.25 12.72
N TRP A 7 15.92 -3.79 12.78
CA TRP A 7 15.24 -4.26 13.97
C TRP A 7 14.00 -5.07 13.60
N ASP A 8 13.68 -6.10 14.37
CA ASP A 8 12.47 -6.91 14.23
C ASP A 8 11.60 -6.83 15.48
N SER A 9 10.28 -6.94 15.32
CA SER A 9 9.38 -7.00 16.46
C SER A 9 9.41 -8.40 17.09
N GLU A 10 9.40 -8.46 18.41
CA GLU A 10 9.28 -9.72 19.16
C GLU A 10 7.86 -10.33 19.06
N LYS A 11 6.89 -9.57 18.54
CA LYS A 11 5.51 -10.03 18.40
C LYS A 11 5.35 -10.86 17.13
N PRO A 12 4.69 -12.03 17.19
CA PRO A 12 4.49 -12.86 16.02
C PRO A 12 3.44 -12.28 15.06
N GLY A 13 3.60 -12.59 13.77
CA GLY A 13 2.59 -12.40 12.73
C GLY A 13 2.17 -10.94 12.54
N TYR A 14 0.86 -10.72 12.45
CA TYR A 14 0.28 -9.42 12.11
C TYR A 14 0.66 -8.31 13.10
N ALA A 15 0.70 -8.61 14.40
CA ALA A 15 1.02 -7.61 15.42
C ALA A 15 2.46 -7.08 15.27
N GLY A 16 3.42 -7.96 14.94
CA GLY A 16 4.80 -7.58 14.66
C GLY A 16 4.92 -6.75 13.39
N LEU A 17 4.21 -7.16 12.32
CA LEU A 17 4.16 -6.39 11.07
C LEU A 17 3.71 -4.94 11.29
N MET A 18 2.64 -4.75 12.08
CA MET A 18 2.13 -3.41 12.39
C MET A 18 3.13 -2.59 13.18
N GLU A 19 3.86 -3.19 14.12
CA GLU A 19 4.88 -2.49 14.89
C GLU A 19 6.06 -2.05 14.02
N VAL A 20 6.48 -2.91 13.10
CA VAL A 20 7.53 -2.58 12.12
C VAL A 20 7.07 -1.47 11.18
N ALA A 21 5.85 -1.52 10.66
CA ALA A 21 5.29 -0.48 9.80
C ALA A 21 5.20 0.89 10.50
N ASN A 22 4.70 0.91 11.74
CA ASN A 22 4.69 2.12 12.56
C ASN A 22 6.11 2.66 12.78
N ARG A 23 7.07 1.78 13.06
CA ARG A 23 8.46 2.18 13.28
C ARG A 23 9.13 2.72 12.02
N LEU A 24 8.83 2.14 10.86
CA LEU A 24 9.31 2.62 9.56
C LEU A 24 8.84 4.06 9.32
N MET A 25 7.57 4.34 9.59
CA MET A 25 7.01 5.70 9.48
C MET A 25 7.58 6.72 10.47
N ILE A 26 8.03 6.29 11.64
CA ILE A 26 8.65 7.18 12.63
C ILE A 26 10.12 7.45 12.29
N LYS A 27 10.85 6.41 11.83
CA LYS A 27 12.28 6.51 11.54
C LYS A 27 12.59 7.11 10.16
N GLY A 28 11.69 6.96 9.19
CA GLY A 28 11.88 7.49 7.84
C GLY A 28 12.10 8.99 7.88
N LYS A 29 13.20 9.46 7.28
CA LYS A 29 13.50 10.90 7.25
C LYS A 29 12.58 11.63 6.25
N SER A 30 12.05 10.90 5.27
CA SER A 30 11.09 11.40 4.28
C SER A 30 10.06 10.32 3.89
N ALA A 31 8.96 10.76 3.27
CA ALA A 31 7.95 9.87 2.67
C ALA A 31 8.58 8.94 1.62
N MET A 32 9.45 9.50 0.75
CA MET A 32 10.15 8.75 -0.29
C MET A 32 11.08 7.65 0.26
N GLU A 33 11.85 7.91 1.33
CA GLU A 33 12.68 6.88 1.95
C GLU A 33 11.83 5.74 2.53
N THR A 34 10.70 6.10 3.15
CA THR A 34 9.75 5.14 3.72
C THR A 34 9.14 4.27 2.62
N GLU A 35 8.76 4.89 1.51
CA GLU A 35 8.19 4.21 0.35
C GLU A 35 9.18 3.19 -0.21
N GLN A 36 10.42 3.60 -0.47
CA GLN A 36 11.45 2.72 -1.02
C GLN A 36 11.79 1.55 -0.10
N ALA A 37 11.84 1.79 1.22
CA ALA A 37 12.03 0.72 2.20
C ALA A 37 10.86 -0.27 2.18
N ALA A 38 9.62 0.21 2.09
CA ALA A 38 8.44 -0.64 1.95
C ALA A 38 8.45 -1.44 0.64
N VAL A 39 8.89 -0.86 -0.49
CA VAL A 39 9.07 -1.59 -1.75
C VAL A 39 10.10 -2.71 -1.61
N ARG A 40 11.25 -2.47 -0.98
CA ARG A 40 12.26 -3.52 -0.74
C ARG A 40 11.74 -4.62 0.18
N VAL A 41 10.94 -4.26 1.18
CA VAL A 41 10.22 -5.26 2.00
C VAL A 41 9.31 -6.12 1.12
N LEU A 42 8.49 -5.53 0.25
CA LEU A 42 7.60 -6.27 -0.66
C LEU A 42 8.40 -7.20 -1.58
N GLN A 43 9.50 -6.72 -2.16
CA GLN A 43 10.39 -7.56 -2.98
C GLN A 43 10.94 -8.76 -2.20
N SER A 44 11.34 -8.57 -0.94
CA SER A 44 11.91 -9.63 -0.11
C SER A 44 10.93 -10.77 0.21
N LEU A 45 9.62 -10.56 0.00
CA LEU A 45 8.59 -11.59 0.18
C LEU A 45 8.58 -12.61 -0.97
N PHE A 46 9.23 -12.31 -2.09
CA PHE A 46 9.21 -13.15 -3.28
C PHE A 46 10.64 -13.60 -3.66
N PRO A 47 10.81 -14.84 -4.13
CA PRO A 47 12.07 -15.26 -4.73
C PRO A 47 12.45 -14.36 -5.93
N PRO A 48 13.69 -13.85 -6.05
CA PRO A 48 14.05 -12.88 -7.10
C PRO A 48 13.75 -13.35 -8.53
N LEU A 49 13.98 -14.64 -8.81
CA LEU A 49 13.72 -15.22 -10.12
C LEU A 49 12.22 -15.23 -10.48
N LEU A 50 11.34 -15.39 -9.47
CA LEU A 50 9.89 -15.43 -9.69
C LEU A 50 9.39 -14.08 -10.23
N LEU A 51 9.85 -12.97 -9.65
CA LEU A 51 9.45 -11.62 -10.09
C LEU A 51 9.88 -11.36 -11.54
N VAL A 52 11.13 -11.72 -11.88
CA VAL A 52 11.66 -11.56 -13.24
C VAL A 52 10.89 -12.41 -14.25
N LEU A 53 10.65 -13.69 -13.93
CA LEU A 53 9.90 -14.59 -14.81
C LEU A 53 8.44 -14.15 -14.96
N TYR A 54 7.79 -13.73 -13.87
CA TYR A 54 6.42 -13.21 -13.91
C TYR A 54 6.33 -12.02 -14.88
N LYS A 55 7.20 -11.02 -14.70
CA LYS A 55 7.20 -9.81 -15.51
C LYS A 55 7.50 -10.10 -16.99
N ALA A 56 8.42 -11.03 -17.26
CA ALA A 56 8.80 -11.39 -18.62
C ALA A 56 7.74 -12.24 -19.35
N LEU A 57 7.05 -13.13 -18.63
CA LEU A 57 6.16 -14.12 -19.24
C LEU A 57 4.69 -13.72 -19.20
N LEU A 58 4.22 -13.10 -18.12
CA LEU A 58 2.78 -12.86 -17.90
C LEU A 58 2.34 -11.45 -18.25
N SER A 59 3.14 -10.42 -17.94
CA SER A 59 2.79 -9.03 -18.25
C SER A 59 2.56 -8.75 -19.74
N PRO A 60 3.29 -9.39 -20.69
CA PRO A 60 3.03 -9.20 -22.12
C PRO A 60 1.78 -9.94 -22.64
N ILE A 61 1.27 -10.94 -21.93
CA ILE A 61 0.15 -11.77 -22.40
C ILE A 61 -1.15 -10.99 -22.32
N ALA A 62 -1.93 -11.02 -23.41
CA ALA A 62 -3.24 -10.38 -23.50
C ALA A 62 -3.22 -8.89 -23.06
N ASN A 63 -2.15 -8.16 -23.41
CA ASN A 63 -1.93 -6.77 -23.00
C ASN A 63 -2.00 -6.56 -21.47
N GLY A 64 -1.48 -7.52 -20.70
CA GLY A 64 -1.47 -7.46 -19.24
C GLY A 64 -2.78 -7.85 -18.55
N GLN A 65 -3.84 -8.16 -19.31
CA GLN A 65 -5.14 -8.55 -18.75
C GLN A 65 -5.04 -9.82 -17.90
N LEU A 66 -4.36 -10.85 -18.41
CA LEU A 66 -4.21 -12.12 -17.69
C LEU A 66 -3.43 -11.91 -16.39
N ALA A 67 -2.33 -11.16 -16.46
CA ALA A 67 -1.52 -10.80 -15.31
C ALA A 67 -2.34 -10.08 -14.23
N ALA A 68 -3.11 -9.05 -14.62
CA ALA A 68 -3.97 -8.30 -13.70
C ALA A 68 -5.05 -9.17 -13.03
N MET A 69 -5.73 -10.05 -13.78
CA MET A 69 -6.73 -10.96 -13.22
C MET A 69 -6.12 -11.99 -12.27
N MET A 70 -4.93 -12.52 -12.60
CA MET A 70 -4.20 -13.45 -11.72
C MET A 70 -3.77 -12.76 -10.42
N LEU A 71 -3.26 -11.53 -10.49
CA LEU A 71 -2.86 -10.77 -9.30
C LEU A 71 -4.05 -10.42 -8.41
N ALA A 72 -5.19 -10.03 -8.99
CA ALA A 72 -6.40 -9.78 -8.22
C ALA A 72 -6.83 -11.02 -7.43
N ARG A 73 -6.88 -12.19 -8.08
CA ARG A 73 -7.21 -13.46 -7.42
C ARG A 73 -6.18 -13.88 -6.38
N ALA A 74 -4.90 -13.77 -6.70
CA ALA A 74 -3.83 -14.11 -5.77
C ALA A 74 -3.91 -13.22 -4.53
N THR A 75 -4.02 -11.91 -4.70
CA THR A 75 -4.16 -10.92 -3.61
C THR A 75 -5.39 -11.23 -2.76
N ALA A 76 -6.55 -11.45 -3.38
CA ALA A 76 -7.79 -11.76 -2.66
C ALA A 76 -7.72 -13.08 -1.88
N LEU A 77 -6.88 -14.04 -2.28
CA LEU A 77 -6.72 -15.32 -1.57
C LEU A 77 -5.61 -15.28 -0.51
N SER A 78 -4.47 -14.66 -0.82
CA SER A 78 -3.27 -14.70 0.03
C SER A 78 -3.20 -13.57 1.05
N CYS A 79 -3.88 -12.45 0.83
CA CYS A 79 -3.71 -11.24 1.64
C CYS A 79 -4.89 -10.98 2.60
N GLN A 80 -5.85 -11.89 2.73
CA GLN A 80 -6.97 -11.71 3.67
C GLN A 80 -6.53 -11.66 5.14
N TRP A 81 -5.46 -12.38 5.51
CA TRP A 81 -4.91 -12.32 6.88
C TRP A 81 -4.36 -10.93 7.24
N LEU A 82 -3.93 -10.17 6.22
CA LEU A 82 -3.35 -8.83 6.33
C LEU A 82 -4.41 -7.75 6.22
N MET A 83 -5.27 -7.85 5.21
CA MET A 83 -6.21 -6.78 4.85
C MET A 83 -7.62 -7.03 5.39
N GLY A 84 -7.99 -8.26 5.77
CA GLY A 84 -9.36 -8.62 6.13
C GLY A 84 -10.13 -9.27 4.96
N PRO A 85 -11.46 -9.42 5.07
CA PRO A 85 -12.29 -10.00 4.03
C PRO A 85 -12.16 -9.26 2.69
N CYS A 86 -11.83 -10.01 1.63
CA CYS A 86 -11.60 -9.49 0.29
C CYS A 86 -12.48 -10.22 -0.72
N SER A 87 -13.04 -9.48 -1.69
CA SER A 87 -13.78 -10.05 -2.83
C SER A 87 -13.21 -9.54 -4.14
N VAL A 88 -13.22 -10.39 -5.18
CA VAL A 88 -12.79 -9.99 -6.53
C VAL A 88 -13.98 -9.37 -7.24
N ASN A 89 -13.79 -8.17 -7.79
CA ASN A 89 -14.81 -7.45 -8.54
C ASN A 89 -14.29 -7.02 -9.92
N SER A 90 -15.20 -6.46 -10.73
CA SER A 90 -14.86 -5.97 -12.07
C SER A 90 -14.48 -4.50 -12.03
N VAL A 91 -13.42 -4.14 -12.76
CA VAL A 91 -12.88 -2.79 -12.88
C VAL A 91 -12.98 -2.35 -14.33
N THR A 92 -13.45 -1.12 -14.54
CA THR A 92 -13.53 -0.51 -15.87
C THR A 92 -12.22 0.21 -16.16
N LEU A 93 -11.57 -0.18 -17.25
CA LEU A 93 -10.35 0.42 -17.73
C LEU A 93 -10.61 1.73 -18.48
N PRO A 94 -9.56 2.56 -18.67
CA PRO A 94 -9.65 3.76 -19.51
C PRO A 94 -10.13 3.50 -20.95
N ASN A 95 -9.93 2.29 -21.48
CA ASN A 95 -10.38 1.89 -22.81
C ASN A 95 -11.86 1.45 -22.87
N GLY A 96 -12.59 1.56 -21.75
CA GLY A 96 -14.00 1.17 -21.62
C GLY A 96 -14.26 -0.32 -21.45
N LYS A 97 -13.23 -1.18 -21.48
CA LYS A 97 -13.38 -2.61 -21.18
C LYS A 97 -13.45 -2.84 -19.68
N SER A 98 -14.19 -3.86 -19.28
CA SER A 98 -14.29 -4.29 -17.88
C SER A 98 -13.60 -5.64 -17.68
N TRP A 99 -12.72 -5.73 -16.69
CA TRP A 99 -11.99 -6.94 -16.33
C TRP A 99 -12.26 -7.30 -14.87
N SER A 100 -12.33 -8.59 -14.55
CA SER A 100 -12.38 -9.08 -13.16
C SER A 100 -10.98 -9.05 -12.55
N SER A 101 -10.44 -7.83 -12.43
CA SER A 101 -9.11 -7.51 -11.92
C SER A 101 -9.16 -6.53 -10.75
N GLY A 102 -10.34 -6.34 -10.15
CA GLY A 102 -10.49 -5.58 -8.91
C GLY A 102 -10.42 -6.46 -7.69
N VAL A 103 -9.93 -5.90 -6.58
CA VAL A 103 -10.10 -6.50 -5.25
C VAL A 103 -10.70 -5.46 -4.32
N PHE A 104 -11.89 -5.74 -3.82
CA PHE A 104 -12.55 -4.94 -2.81
C PHE A 104 -12.30 -5.54 -1.43
N VAL A 105 -11.66 -4.76 -0.56
CA VAL A 105 -11.48 -5.06 0.86
C VAL A 105 -12.59 -4.37 1.62
N GLU A 106 -13.49 -5.15 2.25
CA GLU A 106 -14.68 -4.60 2.92
C GLU A 106 -14.30 -3.72 4.12
N LYS A 107 -13.30 -4.17 4.88
CA LYS A 107 -12.74 -3.42 6.00
C LYS A 107 -11.27 -3.76 6.15
N CYS A 108 -10.42 -2.81 5.75
CA CYS A 108 -8.98 -2.96 5.74
C CYS A 108 -8.42 -2.98 7.16
N LYS A 109 -8.09 -4.17 7.66
CA LYS A 109 -7.52 -4.36 8.99
C LYS A 109 -6.26 -3.49 9.22
N TYR A 110 -5.40 -3.37 8.20
CA TYR A 110 -4.20 -2.52 8.26
C TYR A 110 -4.51 -1.05 8.50
N LEU A 111 -5.52 -0.51 7.81
CA LEU A 111 -5.96 0.87 8.00
C LEU A 111 -6.72 1.04 9.32
N GLU A 112 -7.58 0.09 9.68
CA GLU A 112 -8.35 0.08 10.93
C GLU A 112 -7.44 0.03 12.18
N ASP A 113 -6.36 -0.75 12.16
CA ASP A 113 -5.46 -0.89 13.30
C ASP A 113 -4.46 0.27 13.38
N SER A 114 -3.98 0.79 12.23
CA SER A 114 -3.08 1.94 12.21
C SER A 114 -3.79 3.26 12.52
N LYS A 115 -5.06 3.38 12.10
CA LYS A 115 -5.89 4.60 12.20
C LYS A 115 -5.16 5.84 11.75
N CYS A 116 -4.33 5.68 10.71
CA CYS A 116 -3.47 6.76 10.26
C CYS A 116 -3.33 6.76 8.75
N LEU A 117 -3.76 7.86 8.14
CA LEU A 117 -3.66 8.10 6.70
C LEU A 117 -2.21 7.96 6.23
N GLY A 118 -1.25 8.58 6.92
CA GLY A 118 0.15 8.55 6.53
C GLY A 118 0.76 7.16 6.56
N ILE A 119 0.30 6.27 7.45
CA ILE A 119 0.71 4.85 7.36
C ILE A 119 0.11 4.24 6.10
N CYS A 120 -1.21 4.30 5.94
CA CYS A 120 -1.90 3.71 4.80
C CYS A 120 -1.30 4.16 3.46
N ILE A 121 -1.03 5.45 3.29
CA ILE A 121 -0.48 6.02 2.08
C ILE A 121 0.98 5.59 1.85
N ASN A 122 1.86 5.82 2.84
CA ASN A 122 3.31 5.72 2.62
C ASN A 122 3.88 4.31 2.84
N THR A 123 3.17 3.41 3.52
CA THR A 123 3.65 2.03 3.75
C THR A 123 2.81 0.98 3.04
N CYS A 124 1.60 1.31 2.58
CA CYS A 124 0.74 0.38 1.85
C CYS A 124 0.49 0.87 0.42
N LYS A 125 -0.24 1.97 0.21
CA LYS A 125 -0.68 2.42 -1.12
C LYS A 125 0.48 2.69 -2.08
N LEU A 126 1.31 3.70 -1.81
CA LEU A 126 2.37 4.07 -2.75
C LEU A 126 3.39 2.94 -2.99
N PRO A 127 3.90 2.25 -1.95
CA PRO A 127 4.85 1.16 -2.16
C PRO A 127 4.25 -0.01 -2.94
N THR A 128 2.99 -0.34 -2.70
CA THR A 128 2.34 -1.46 -3.40
C THR A 128 2.11 -1.11 -4.87
N GLN A 129 1.65 0.12 -5.16
CA GLN A 129 1.52 0.59 -6.55
C GLN A 129 2.87 0.59 -7.29
N ALA A 130 3.93 1.11 -6.64
CA ALA A 130 5.28 1.10 -7.19
C ALA A 130 5.79 -0.34 -7.41
N PHE A 131 5.60 -1.23 -6.42
CA PHE A 131 6.00 -2.63 -6.52
C PHE A 131 5.36 -3.33 -7.72
N PHE A 132 4.03 -3.22 -7.87
CA PHE A 132 3.34 -3.90 -8.97
C PHE A 132 3.75 -3.34 -10.33
N LYS A 133 3.92 -2.02 -10.46
CA LYS A 133 4.37 -1.39 -11.70
C LYS A 133 5.80 -1.78 -12.05
N ASP A 134 6.74 -1.56 -11.14
CA ASP A 134 8.17 -1.63 -11.44
C ASP A 134 8.69 -3.06 -11.40
N HIS A 135 8.12 -3.93 -10.57
CA HIS A 135 8.60 -5.31 -10.38
C HIS A 135 7.69 -6.37 -10.97
N MET A 136 6.37 -6.17 -10.97
CA MET A 136 5.42 -7.12 -11.57
C MET A 136 4.98 -6.71 -12.98
N GLY A 137 5.29 -5.49 -13.43
CA GLY A 137 4.91 -4.99 -14.75
C GLY A 137 3.39 -4.84 -14.93
N VAL A 138 2.65 -4.63 -13.86
CA VAL A 138 1.19 -4.45 -13.88
C VAL A 138 0.86 -3.17 -13.13
N ASP A 139 0.16 -2.25 -13.79
CA ASP A 139 -0.33 -1.05 -13.13
C ASP A 139 -1.35 -1.40 -12.04
N LEU A 140 -1.32 -0.66 -10.94
CA LEU A 140 -2.28 -0.77 -9.86
C LEU A 140 -2.65 0.63 -9.39
N TYR A 141 -3.95 0.87 -9.25
CA TYR A 141 -4.48 2.02 -8.54
C TYR A 141 -5.25 1.57 -7.30
N MET A 142 -4.88 2.09 -6.13
CA MET A 142 -5.50 1.77 -4.85
C MET A 142 -6.33 2.94 -4.35
N GLU A 143 -7.55 2.68 -3.90
CA GLU A 143 -8.51 3.66 -3.41
C GLU A 143 -8.95 3.28 -2.00
N PRO A 144 -8.19 3.70 -0.96
CA PRO A 144 -8.62 3.54 0.42
C PRO A 144 -9.77 4.52 0.72
N ASN A 145 -10.75 4.08 1.50
CA ASN A 145 -11.77 4.91 2.10
C ASN A 145 -11.46 5.05 3.59
N PHE A 146 -11.25 6.28 4.04
CA PHE A 146 -10.88 6.57 5.43
C PHE A 146 -12.08 6.71 6.38
N GLU A 147 -13.31 6.74 5.85
CA GLU A 147 -14.54 6.81 6.64
C GLU A 147 -15.00 5.44 7.11
N ASP A 148 -15.05 4.46 6.21
CA ASP A 148 -15.52 3.09 6.48
C ASP A 148 -14.38 2.06 6.58
N TYR A 149 -13.14 2.50 6.34
CA TYR A 149 -11.92 1.69 6.30
C TYR A 149 -11.85 0.66 5.16
N SER A 150 -12.73 0.73 4.15
CA SER A 150 -12.64 -0.12 2.96
C SER A 150 -11.46 0.27 2.06
N CYS A 151 -11.07 -0.62 1.13
CA CYS A 151 -10.04 -0.30 0.14
C CYS A 151 -10.28 -1.05 -1.17
N GLN A 152 -10.30 -0.33 -2.28
CA GLN A 152 -10.39 -0.91 -3.62
C GLN A 152 -9.00 -0.97 -4.27
N PHE A 153 -8.65 -2.14 -4.81
CA PHE A 153 -7.48 -2.35 -5.65
C PHE A 153 -7.95 -2.49 -7.09
N ASN A 154 -7.35 -1.73 -8.00
CA ASN A 154 -7.70 -1.73 -9.42
C ASN A 154 -6.49 -2.19 -10.25
N PHE A 155 -6.31 -3.50 -10.41
CA PHE A 155 -5.20 -4.03 -11.22
C PHE A 155 -5.45 -3.79 -12.71
N GLY A 156 -4.41 -3.34 -13.41
CA GLY A 156 -4.45 -2.90 -14.80
C GLY A 156 -4.85 -1.43 -14.99
N VAL A 157 -5.10 -0.68 -13.91
CA VAL A 157 -5.41 0.75 -13.95
C VAL A 157 -4.22 1.54 -13.43
N SER A 158 -3.72 2.47 -14.26
CA SER A 158 -2.64 3.37 -13.83
C SER A 158 -3.15 4.33 -12.75
N PRO A 159 -2.37 4.55 -11.66
CA PRO A 159 -2.74 5.53 -10.66
C PRO A 159 -2.74 6.94 -11.25
N PRO A 160 -3.61 7.84 -10.75
CA PRO A 160 -3.58 9.24 -11.13
C PRO A 160 -2.26 9.90 -10.69
N PRO A 161 -1.90 11.05 -11.28
CA PRO A 161 -0.86 11.92 -10.76
C PRO A 161 -1.08 12.24 -9.27
N LEU A 162 0.01 12.42 -8.50
CA LEU A 162 -0.05 12.64 -7.05
C LEU A 162 -0.92 13.84 -6.66
N ASP A 163 -0.86 14.92 -7.45
CA ASP A 163 -1.66 16.13 -7.27
C ASP A 163 -3.15 15.95 -7.61
N ALA A 164 -3.51 14.86 -8.30
CA ALA A 164 -4.89 14.51 -8.64
C ALA A 164 -5.45 13.37 -7.77
N ASP A 165 -4.59 12.66 -7.02
CA ASP A 165 -5.00 11.55 -6.16
C ASP A 165 -5.76 12.05 -4.93
N LYS A 166 -7.05 11.69 -4.85
CA LYS A 166 -7.93 12.13 -3.76
C LYS A 166 -7.44 11.65 -2.40
N ALA A 167 -6.91 10.42 -2.32
CA ALA A 167 -6.47 9.84 -1.04
C ALA A 167 -5.29 10.60 -0.43
N LEU A 168 -4.52 11.34 -1.24
CA LEU A 168 -3.39 12.16 -0.79
C LEU A 168 -3.82 13.53 -0.26
N LYS A 169 -5.05 13.97 -0.59
CA LYS A 169 -5.60 15.28 -0.18
C LYS A 169 -6.43 15.21 1.10
N GLU A 170 -6.79 14.01 1.54
CA GLU A 170 -7.57 13.80 2.76
C GLU A 170 -6.78 14.23 4.01
N PRO A 171 -7.44 14.82 5.01
CA PRO A 171 -6.80 15.18 6.27
C PRO A 171 -6.42 13.93 7.07
N CYS A 172 -5.49 14.11 8.02
CA CYS A 172 -5.15 13.04 8.95
C CYS A 172 -6.37 12.61 9.77
N LEU A 173 -6.50 11.31 10.03
CA LEU A 173 -7.44 10.80 11.02
C LEU A 173 -7.11 11.37 12.42
N ASP A 174 -8.10 11.92 13.12
CA ASP A 174 -7.94 12.60 14.41
C ASP A 174 -7.22 11.74 15.47
N ILE A 175 -7.43 10.43 15.38
CA ILE A 175 -6.91 9.42 16.31
C ILE A 175 -5.58 8.82 15.86
N CYS A 176 -4.93 9.36 14.82
CA CYS A 176 -3.61 8.89 14.39
C CYS A 176 -2.55 9.13 15.48
N THR A 177 -2.07 8.04 16.07
CA THR A 177 -1.02 8.05 17.11
C THR A 177 0.31 8.58 16.61
N ASN A 178 0.66 8.34 15.34
CA ASN A 178 1.90 8.83 14.74
C ASN A 178 1.90 10.35 14.55
N ALA A 179 0.79 10.93 14.10
CA ALA A 179 0.62 12.36 14.00
C ALA A 179 0.70 13.00 15.39
N ARG A 180 -0.01 12.44 16.39
CA ARG A 180 0.06 12.92 17.77
C ARG A 180 1.49 12.87 18.33
N ARG A 181 2.23 11.77 18.12
CA ARG A 181 3.62 11.63 18.58
C ARG A 181 4.58 12.62 17.92
N ARG A 182 4.42 12.90 16.61
CA ARG A 182 5.21 13.94 15.93
C ARG A 182 4.92 15.32 16.50
N ARG A 183 3.66 15.64 16.79
CA ARG A 183 3.27 16.89 17.48
C ARG A 183 3.93 17.04 18.85
N GLU A 184 4.03 15.95 19.62
CA GLU A 184 4.70 15.94 20.92
C GLU A 184 6.23 16.14 20.82
N LEU A 185 6.88 15.57 19.81
CA LEU A 185 8.33 15.70 19.56
C LEU A 185 8.70 17.05 18.90
N GLY A 186 7.80 17.64 18.12
CA GLY A 186 7.99 18.84 17.32
C GLY A 186 7.58 20.15 17.99
N ARG A 187 7.78 20.32 19.31
CA ARG A 187 7.36 21.54 20.04
C ARG A 187 8.00 22.87 19.56
N ASN A 188 8.96 22.81 18.62
CA ASN A 188 9.63 23.97 18.00
C ASN A 188 9.47 24.05 16.46
N SER A 189 8.65 23.19 15.86
CA SER A 189 8.43 23.11 14.39
C SER A 189 7.12 23.77 13.96
N SER A 190 7.04 24.17 12.68
CA SER A 190 5.91 24.94 12.13
C SER A 190 4.61 24.10 12.07
N PRO A 191 3.41 24.71 12.07
CA PRO A 191 2.13 23.99 12.09
C PRO A 191 1.95 22.98 10.95
N ASP A 192 2.59 23.18 9.81
CA ASP A 192 2.56 22.26 8.67
C ASP A 192 3.39 20.97 8.92
N GLU A 193 4.45 21.04 9.73
CA GLU A 193 5.25 19.86 10.17
C GLU A 193 4.52 19.00 11.22
N LEU A 194 3.42 19.50 11.79
CA LEU A 194 2.60 18.81 12.81
C LEU A 194 1.48 17.94 12.21
N SER A 195 1.36 17.92 10.89
CA SER A 195 0.37 17.15 10.14
C SER A 195 0.79 15.67 9.97
N CYS A 196 -0.10 14.81 9.45
CA CYS A 196 0.33 13.48 9.01
C CYS A 196 1.48 13.64 8.03
N PRO A 197 2.51 12.76 8.00
CA PRO A 197 3.45 12.76 6.88
C PRO A 197 2.68 12.53 5.58
N GLN A 198 2.33 13.63 4.91
CA GLN A 198 1.80 13.66 3.56
C GLN A 198 2.97 13.53 2.60
N VAL A 199 2.65 13.11 1.38
CA VAL A 199 3.59 12.75 0.32
C VAL A 199 4.22 14.01 -0.26
#